data_AF-A0A661EGN7-F1
#
_entry.id   AF-A0A661EGN7-F1
#
_cell.length_a   1.000
_cell.length_b   1.000
_cell.length_c   1.000
_cell.angle_alpha   90.00
_cell.angle_beta   90.00
_cell.angle_gamma   90.00
#
_symmetry.space_group_name_H-M   'P 1'
#
loop_
_entity.id
_entity.type
_entity.pdbx_description
1 polymer ?
#
loop_
_entity_poly.entity_id
_entity_poly.type
_entity_poly.pdbx_seq_one_letter_code
_entity_poly.pdbx_strand_id
1 'polypeptide(L)' 'IGLRRLEARPTAKQCIDCKSLSEIREKQMG' A
#
# COMPACT_ATOMS: atom_id res chain seq x y z
N ILE A 1 -1.06 9.70 2.78
CA ILE A 1 -1.91 8.89 1.86
C ILE A 1 -2.90 9.84 1.24
N GLY A 2 -3.08 9.84 -0.09
CA GLY A 2 -4.00 10.77 -0.74
C GLY A 2 -5.45 10.57 -0.28
N LEU A 3 -6.21 11.65 -0.17
CA LEU A 3 -7.61 11.64 0.31
C LEU A 3 -8.48 10.64 -0.46
N ARG A 4 -8.44 10.68 -1.80
CA ARG A 4 -9.17 9.73 -2.67
C ARG A 4 -8.91 8.26 -2.32
N ARG A 5 -7.69 7.94 -1.87
CA ARG A 5 -7.33 6.57 -1.47
C ARG A 5 -7.83 6.22 -0.08
N LEU A 6 -7.89 7.18 0.84
CA LEU A 6 -8.52 6.98 2.15
C LEU A 6 -10.04 6.89 2.04
N GLU A 7 -10.66 7.65 1.13
CA GLU A 7 -12.10 7.54 0.86
C GLU A 7 -12.46 6.17 0.30
N ALA A 8 -11.65 5.63 -0.63
CA ALA A 8 -11.84 4.28 -1.14
C ALA A 8 -11.43 3.19 -0.11
N ARG A 9 -10.42 3.45 0.72
CA ARG A 9 -9.84 2.49 1.67
C ARG A 9 -9.42 3.21 2.97
N PRO A 10 -10.34 3.41 3.93
CA PRO A 10 -10.11 4.24 5.12
C PRO A 10 -9.10 3.63 6.10
N THR A 11 -8.86 2.32 6.02
CA THR A 11 -7.89 1.59 6.84
C THR A 11 -6.50 1.50 6.21
N ALA A 12 -6.28 2.11 5.05
CA ALA A 12 -4.99 2.06 4.39
C ALA A 12 -3.92 2.76 5.24
N LYS A 13 -2.87 2.02 5.65
CA LYS A 13 -1.77 2.54 6.49
C LYS A 13 -0.52 2.93 5.70
N GLN A 14 -0.35 2.42 4.49
CA GLN A 14 0.80 2.67 3.63
C GLN A 14 0.41 3.49 2.41
N CYS A 15 1.35 4.23 1.83
CA CYS A 15 1.17 4.90 0.54
C CYS A 15 1.05 3.87 -0.63
N ILE A 16 0.70 4.31 -1.85
CA ILE A 16 0.59 3.39 -3.01
C ILE A 16 1.95 2.75 -3.30
N ASP A 17 2.98 3.57 -3.45
CA ASP A 17 4.36 3.12 -3.66
C ASP A 17 4.85 2.16 -2.56
N CYS A 18 4.64 2.56 -1.31
CA CYS A 18 5.00 1.80 -0.13
C CYS A 18 4.36 0.40 -0.14
N LYS A 19 3.08 0.31 -0.54
CA LYS A 19 2.34 -0.94 -0.65
C LYS A 19 2.91 -1.81 -1.78
N SER A 20 3.18 -1.22 -2.95
CA SER A 20 3.78 -1.94 -4.09
C SER A 20 5.15 -2.51 -3.72
N LEU A 21 5.99 -1.73 -3.04
CA LEU A 21 7.30 -2.19 -2.56
C LEU A 21 7.16 -3.31 -1.53
N SER A 22 6.20 -3.21 -0.60
CA SER A 22 5.88 -4.31 0.33
C SER A 22 5.50 -5.57 -0.43
N GLU A 23 4.59 -5.49 -1.41
CA GLU A 23 4.16 -6.64 -2.21
C GLU A 23 5.33 -7.27 -3.00
N ILE A 24 6.24 -6.44 -3.55
CA ILE A 24 7.45 -6.91 -4.25
C ILE A 24 8.41 -7.62 -3.29
N ARG A 25 8.57 -7.12 -2.06
CA ARG A 25 9.40 -7.74 -1.03
C ARG A 25 8.81 -9.07 -0.55
N GLU A 26 7.50 -9.10 -0.29
CA GLU A 26 6.82 -10.34 0.11
C GLU A 26 6.95 -11.44 -0.95
N LYS A 27 6.91 -11.08 -2.25
CA LYS A 27 7.13 -12.02 -3.35
C LYS A 27 8.57 -12.52 -3.48
N GLN A 28 9.57 -11.72 -3.10
CA GLN A 28 11.00 -12.12 -3.16
C GLN A 28 11.45 -12.92 -1.94
N MET A 29 10.72 -12.81 -0.83
CA MET A 29 11.04 -13.51 0.42
C MET A 29 10.34 -14.88 0.51
N GLY A 30 9.50 -15.24 -0.47
CA GLY A 30 8.82 -16.52 -0.60
C GLY A 30 9.50 -17.49 -1.57
#